data_AF-A0A8T2YLK3-F1
#
_entry.id   AF-A0A8T2YLK3-F1
#
_cell.length_a   1.000
_cell.length_b   1.000
_cell.length_c   1.000
_cell.angle_alpha   90.00
_cell.angle_beta   90.00
_cell.angle_gamma   90.00
#
_symmetry.space_group_name_H-M   'P 1'
#
loop_
_entity.id
_entity.type
_entity.pdbx_description
1 polymer ?
#
loop_
_entity_poly.entity_id
_entity_poly.type
_entity_poly.pdbx_seq_one_letter_code
_entity_poly.pdbx_strand_id
1 'polypeptide(L)'
;MPSKQKKFPCFWCFAAPVGLYNSCLRMLNMRCLSIVFDLDETLIVANTMKSFEDRIEVLRVWIAQSIMDPMRVSGMYAEMKRYIDDRLLLKQYIESDVVMDNGKTYKVQLEEVLGLSDGHERLVRPVIRLPEKNIVLTRINSEIRDTSVLVRLRPAWEDLRSYLTAKGRKRFEVYVCTMAERDCALEMWRLLDLEAHLIASKQLSDRVVCVKSGK
;
A
#
# COMPACT_ATOMS: atom_id res chain seq x y z
N MET A 1 -30.92 -16.92 -62.64
CA MET A 1 -29.63 -17.62 -62.43
C MET A 1 -29.03 -17.16 -61.11
N PRO A 2 -28.86 -18.02 -60.10
CA PRO A 2 -28.20 -17.63 -58.86
C PRO A 2 -26.68 -17.74 -59.02
N SER A 3 -25.96 -16.66 -58.70
CA SER A 3 -24.50 -16.61 -58.74
C SER A 3 -23.91 -17.59 -57.71
N LYS A 4 -23.08 -18.54 -58.18
CA LYS A 4 -22.28 -19.42 -57.30
C LYS A 4 -21.31 -18.57 -56.48
N GLN A 5 -21.69 -18.20 -55.25
CA GLN A 5 -20.75 -17.63 -54.29
C GLN A 5 -19.65 -18.66 -54.02
N LYS A 6 -18.41 -18.33 -54.40
CA LYS A 6 -17.23 -19.14 -54.08
C LYS A 6 -17.11 -19.22 -52.55
N LYS A 7 -17.32 -20.40 -51.98
CA LYS A 7 -17.11 -20.67 -50.56
C LYS A 7 -15.59 -20.72 -50.30
N PHE A 8 -15.05 -19.66 -49.73
CA PHE A 8 -13.70 -19.67 -49.19
C PHE A 8 -13.74 -20.19 -47.74
N PRO A 9 -12.73 -20.95 -47.28
CA PRO A 9 -12.63 -21.29 -45.86
C PRO A 9 -12.45 -20.00 -45.05
N CYS A 10 -13.40 -19.70 -44.17
CA CYS A 10 -13.32 -18.60 -43.24
C CYS A 10 -12.88 -19.16 -41.88
N PHE A 11 -11.73 -18.70 -41.37
CA PHE A 11 -11.26 -19.05 -40.04
C PHE A 11 -11.69 -17.97 -39.05
N TRP A 12 -12.30 -18.39 -37.96
CA TRP A 12 -12.57 -17.50 -36.83
C TRP A 12 -11.39 -17.60 -35.88
N CYS A 13 -10.74 -16.47 -35.61
CA CYS A 13 -9.69 -16.37 -34.61
C CYS A 13 -10.07 -15.33 -33.56
N PHE A 14 -9.52 -15.52 -32.36
CA PHE A 14 -9.57 -14.54 -31.29
C PHE A 14 -8.14 -14.13 -30.97
N ALA A 15 -7.87 -12.83 -31.01
CA ALA A 15 -6.57 -12.30 -30.60
C ALA A 15 -6.54 -12.21 -29.07
N ALA A 16 -5.64 -12.96 -28.44
CA ALA A 16 -5.39 -12.87 -27.01
C ALA A 16 -4.17 -11.98 -26.73
N PRO A 17 -4.17 -11.20 -25.63
CA PRO A 17 -2.98 -10.49 -25.18
C PRO A 17 -1.80 -11.44 -24.99
N VAL A 18 -0.60 -10.96 -25.33
CA VAL A 18 0.65 -11.67 -25.10
C VAL A 18 0.76 -12.01 -23.62
N GLY A 19 1.06 -13.27 -23.31
CA GLY A 19 1.22 -13.77 -21.94
C GLY A 19 -0.04 -14.33 -21.29
N LEU A 20 -1.25 -14.08 -21.82
CA LEU A 20 -2.50 -14.59 -21.23
C LEU A 20 -2.49 -16.11 -21.09
N TYR A 21 -2.06 -16.83 -22.14
CA TYR A 21 -1.93 -18.29 -22.12
C TYR A 21 -1.03 -18.77 -20.98
N ASN A 22 0.17 -18.17 -20.84
CA ASN A 22 1.12 -18.56 -19.81
C ASN A 22 0.59 -18.27 -18.39
N SER A 23 -0.09 -17.14 -18.19
CA SER A 23 -0.74 -16.80 -16.93
C SER A 23 -1.84 -17.80 -16.56
N CYS A 24 -2.73 -18.12 -17.50
CA CYS A 24 -3.79 -19.10 -17.29
C CYS A 24 -3.22 -20.50 -17.04
N LEU A 25 -2.22 -20.93 -17.81
CA LEU A 25 -1.58 -22.22 -17.65
C LEU A 25 -0.91 -22.35 -16.28
N ARG A 26 -0.18 -21.31 -15.83
CA ARG A 26 0.42 -21.26 -14.49
C ARG A 26 -0.64 -21.34 -13.39
N MET A 27 -1.71 -20.55 -13.51
CA MET A 27 -2.82 -20.54 -12.54
C MET A 27 -3.47 -21.93 -12.43
N LEU A 28 -3.76 -22.58 -13.55
CA LEU A 28 -4.39 -23.90 -13.60
C LEU A 28 -3.46 -25.01 -13.06
N ASN A 29 -2.19 -25.02 -13.47
CA ASN A 29 -1.21 -26.01 -13.03
C ASN A 29 -0.91 -25.87 -11.53
N MET A 30 -0.73 -24.64 -11.05
CA MET A 30 -0.44 -24.36 -9.65
C MET A 30 -1.69 -24.34 -8.77
N ARG A 31 -2.90 -24.38 -9.36
CA ARG A 31 -4.19 -24.17 -8.67
C ARG A 31 -4.13 -22.95 -7.75
N CYS A 32 -3.51 -21.88 -8.26
CA CYS A 32 -3.13 -20.70 -7.50
C CYS A 32 -3.60 -19.45 -8.26
N LEU A 33 -4.50 -18.68 -7.65
CA LEU A 33 -5.08 -17.48 -8.25
C LEU A 33 -4.13 -16.29 -8.05
N SER A 34 -4.00 -15.43 -9.06
CA SER A 34 -3.33 -14.15 -8.88
C SER A 34 -4.27 -13.15 -8.22
N ILE A 35 -3.81 -12.47 -7.18
CA ILE A 35 -4.51 -11.36 -6.54
C ILE A 35 -3.65 -10.11 -6.65
N VAL A 36 -4.25 -9.01 -7.08
CA VAL A 36 -3.58 -7.72 -7.22
C VAL A 36 -4.16 -6.77 -6.18
N PHE A 37 -3.30 -6.21 -5.33
CA PHE A 37 -3.68 -5.16 -4.41
C PHE A 37 -3.29 -3.80 -4.95
N ASP A 38 -4.23 -2.87 -4.89
CA ASP A 38 -3.93 -1.45 -5.00
C ASP A 38 -3.46 -0.94 -3.63
N LEU A 39 -2.17 -0.59 -3.49
CA LEU A 39 -1.52 -0.44 -2.18
C LEU A 39 -2.14 0.67 -1.33
N ASP A 40 -2.21 1.86 -1.89
CA ASP A 40 -2.64 3.10 -1.25
C ASP A 40 -4.16 3.32 -1.25
N GLU A 41 -4.90 2.56 -2.07
CA GLU A 41 -6.37 2.56 -2.05
C GLU A 41 -6.95 1.42 -1.20
N THR A 42 -6.31 0.25 -1.21
CA THR A 42 -6.87 -0.97 -0.58
C THR A 42 -6.26 -1.27 0.79
N LEU A 43 -4.94 -1.12 0.95
CA LEU A 43 -4.24 -1.71 2.10
C LEU A 43 -3.82 -0.69 3.15
N ILE A 44 -3.45 0.52 2.75
CA ILE A 44 -2.91 1.52 3.66
C ILE A 44 -3.27 2.93 3.23
N VAL A 45 -3.11 3.88 4.15
CA VAL A 45 -3.05 5.32 3.83
C VAL A 45 -1.78 5.89 4.44
N ALA A 46 -0.87 6.38 3.60
CA ALA A 46 0.37 7.02 4.04
C ALA A 46 0.24 8.55 3.95
N ASN A 47 0.74 9.27 4.97
CA ASN A 47 0.73 10.72 5.02
C ASN A 47 2.09 11.26 5.46
N THR A 48 2.60 12.24 4.72
CA THR A 48 3.70 13.12 5.10
C THR A 48 3.18 14.30 5.93
N MET A 49 4.09 15.05 6.56
CA MET A 49 3.74 16.29 7.25
C MET A 49 2.98 17.26 6.35
N LYS A 50 3.48 17.48 5.14
CA LYS A 50 2.85 18.33 4.13
C LYS A 50 1.44 17.84 3.76
N SER A 51 1.27 16.54 3.53
CA SER A 51 -0.06 16.00 3.18
C SER A 51 -1.09 16.19 4.29
N PHE A 52 -0.69 16.15 5.57
CA PHE A 52 -1.58 16.49 6.67
C PHE A 52 -1.92 17.98 6.69
N GLU A 53 -0.93 18.86 6.50
CA GLU A 53 -1.15 20.32 6.45
C GLU A 53 -2.13 20.70 5.33
N ASP A 54 -1.91 20.17 4.13
CA ASP A 54 -2.77 20.39 2.97
C ASP A 54 -4.22 19.92 3.24
N ARG A 55 -4.40 18.70 3.77
CA ARG A 55 -5.74 18.15 4.10
C ARG A 55 -6.46 18.94 5.20
N ILE A 56 -5.72 19.38 6.23
CA ILE A 56 -6.29 20.18 7.31
C ILE A 56 -6.75 21.53 6.78
N GLU A 57 -5.97 22.18 5.91
CA GLU A 57 -6.32 23.47 5.35
C GLU A 57 -7.54 23.38 4.43
N VAL A 58 -7.62 22.34 3.57
CA VAL A 58 -8.81 22.07 2.76
C VAL A 58 -10.05 21.89 3.62
N LEU A 59 -9.96 21.09 4.70
CA LEU A 59 -11.09 20.89 5.61
C LEU A 59 -11.50 22.18 6.32
N ARG A 60 -10.55 23.03 6.74
CA ARG A 60 -10.86 24.33 7.35
C ARG A 60 -11.66 25.21 6.41
N VAL A 61 -11.23 25.33 5.16
CA VAL A 61 -11.92 26.12 4.13
C VAL A 61 -13.34 25.59 3.91
N TRP A 62 -13.49 24.28 3.75
CA TRP A 62 -14.80 23.67 3.54
C TRP A 62 -15.73 23.81 4.76
N ILE A 63 -15.21 23.70 5.99
CA ILE A 63 -16.00 23.91 7.20
C ILE A 63 -16.53 25.34 7.25
N ALA A 64 -15.69 26.33 6.95
CA ALA A 64 -16.08 27.74 6.91
C ALA A 64 -17.17 28.02 5.85
N GLN A 65 -17.16 27.26 4.74
CA GLN A 65 -18.14 27.38 3.67
C GLN A 65 -19.44 26.59 3.90
N SER A 66 -19.41 25.51 4.70
CA SER A 66 -20.50 24.52 4.81
C SER A 66 -21.51 24.79 5.95
N ILE A 67 -21.94 26.03 6.13
CA ILE A 67 -22.74 26.46 7.30
C ILE A 67 -24.14 25.81 7.38
N MET A 68 -24.65 25.23 6.28
CA MET A 68 -26.06 24.82 6.17
C MET A 68 -26.38 23.38 6.63
N ASP A 69 -25.38 22.53 6.90
CA ASP A 69 -25.60 21.14 7.36
C ASP A 69 -24.77 20.84 8.62
N PRO A 70 -25.38 20.92 9.83
CA PRO A 70 -24.70 20.69 11.10
C PRO A 70 -24.06 19.30 11.23
N MET A 71 -24.67 18.27 10.62
CA MET A 71 -24.17 16.89 10.71
C MET A 71 -22.91 16.72 9.86
N ARG A 72 -22.91 17.29 8.64
CA ARG A 72 -21.73 17.31 7.78
C ARG A 72 -20.57 18.06 8.43
N VAL A 73 -20.84 19.23 9.00
CA VAL A 73 -19.82 20.03 9.69
C VAL A 73 -19.21 19.29 10.87
N SER A 74 -20.02 18.62 11.70
CA SER A 74 -19.53 17.80 12.82
C SER A 74 -18.58 16.69 12.36
N GLY A 75 -18.93 15.98 11.28
CA GLY A 75 -18.08 14.95 10.68
C GLY A 75 -16.73 15.49 10.20
N MET A 76 -16.75 16.67 9.56
CA MET A 76 -15.53 17.34 9.09
C MET A 76 -14.64 17.81 10.24
N TYR A 77 -15.21 18.33 11.33
CA TYR A 77 -14.44 18.66 12.54
C TYR A 77 -13.78 17.42 13.16
N ALA A 78 -14.51 16.30 13.23
CA ALA A 78 -13.96 15.05 13.74
C ALA A 78 -12.83 14.51 12.85
N GLU A 79 -12.94 14.63 11.54
CA GLU A 79 -11.85 14.30 10.61
C GLU A 79 -10.64 15.22 10.76
N MET A 80 -10.86 16.53 10.80
CA MET A 80 -9.80 17.52 10.99
C MET A 80 -9.05 17.29 12.31
N LYS A 81 -9.79 16.98 13.40
CA LYS A 81 -9.18 16.63 14.68
C LYS A 81 -8.28 15.40 14.56
N ARG A 82 -8.74 14.34 13.89
CA ARG A 82 -7.92 13.13 13.65
C ARG A 82 -6.64 13.47 12.88
N TYR A 83 -6.70 14.30 11.84
CA TYR A 83 -5.49 14.73 11.12
C TYR A 83 -4.56 15.57 11.98
N ILE A 84 -5.08 16.42 12.86
CA ILE A 84 -4.24 17.20 13.79
C ILE A 84 -3.52 16.28 14.78
N ASP A 85 -4.23 15.32 15.35
CA ASP A 85 -3.69 14.37 16.31
C ASP A 85 -2.62 13.47 15.64
N ASP A 86 -2.94 12.91 14.46
CA ASP A 86 -2.00 12.09 13.68
C ASP A 86 -0.76 12.89 13.25
N ARG A 87 -0.93 14.15 12.82
CA ARG A 87 0.18 15.06 12.48
C ARG A 87 1.08 15.30 13.68
N LEU A 88 0.53 15.43 14.89
CA LEU A 88 1.32 15.61 16.11
C LEU A 88 2.17 14.38 16.41
N LEU A 89 1.64 13.16 16.23
CA LEU A 89 2.41 11.92 16.38
C LEU A 89 3.58 11.89 15.40
N LEU A 90 3.34 12.24 14.13
CA LEU A 90 4.38 12.29 13.11
C LEU A 90 5.46 13.32 13.45
N LYS A 91 5.06 14.50 13.95
CA LYS A 91 6.00 15.54 14.40
C LYS A 91 6.91 15.05 15.52
N GLN A 92 6.34 14.41 16.56
CA GLN A 92 7.12 13.86 17.67
C GLN A 92 8.16 12.84 17.19
N TYR A 93 7.76 11.95 16.26
CA TYR A 93 8.66 10.97 15.65
C TYR A 93 9.80 11.62 14.85
N ILE A 94 9.51 12.65 14.05
CA ILE A 94 10.51 13.39 13.27
C ILE A 94 11.52 14.08 14.19
N GLU A 95 11.07 14.69 15.28
CA GLU A 95 11.91 15.48 16.18
C GLU A 95 12.76 14.60 17.10
N SER A 96 12.17 13.52 17.64
CA SER A 96 12.75 12.83 18.80
C SER A 96 12.86 11.31 18.69
N ASP A 97 12.42 10.69 17.58
CA ASP A 97 12.36 9.22 17.45
C ASP A 97 11.53 8.54 18.58
N VAL A 98 10.63 9.30 19.20
CA VAL A 98 9.74 8.89 20.28
C VAL A 98 8.36 9.48 20.05
N VAL A 99 7.32 8.72 20.40
CA VAL A 99 5.93 9.17 20.34
C VAL A 99 5.23 8.87 21.66
N MET A 100 4.45 9.83 22.14
CA MET A 100 3.57 9.66 23.29
C MET A 100 2.12 9.55 22.82
N ASP A 101 1.47 8.45 23.18
CA ASP A 101 0.06 8.21 22.87
C ASP A 101 -0.68 7.67 24.11
N ASN A 102 -1.78 8.30 24.49
CA ASN A 102 -2.58 7.94 25.67
C ASN A 102 -1.74 7.72 26.97
N GLY A 103 -0.71 8.54 27.19
CA GLY A 103 0.19 8.43 28.34
C GLY A 103 1.24 7.32 28.24
N LYS A 104 1.23 6.52 27.16
CA LYS A 104 2.24 5.50 26.88
C LYS A 104 3.30 6.06 25.93
N THR A 105 4.56 5.76 26.21
CA THR A 105 5.70 6.18 25.39
C THR A 105 6.13 5.03 24.48
N TYR A 106 6.25 5.31 23.20
CA TYR A 106 6.73 4.40 22.16
C TYR A 106 8.04 4.94 21.61
N LYS A 107 9.11 4.14 21.69
CA LYS A 107 10.42 4.49 21.15
C LYS A 107 10.65 3.79 19.82
N VAL A 108 11.44 4.41 18.95
CA VAL A 108 11.85 3.80 17.69
C VAL A 108 12.46 2.43 17.89
N GLN A 109 12.04 1.49 17.04
CA GLN A 109 12.64 0.18 16.88
C GLN A 109 13.39 0.17 15.56
N LEU A 110 14.59 -0.41 15.58
CA LEU A 110 15.44 -0.55 14.40
C LEU A 110 15.18 -1.94 13.81
N GLU A 111 14.34 -2.00 12.78
CA GLU A 111 14.02 -3.24 12.06
C GLU A 111 15.11 -3.52 11.02
N GLU A 112 15.77 -4.68 11.08
CA GLU A 112 16.70 -5.15 10.05
C GLU A 112 15.92 -5.62 8.81
N VAL A 113 16.39 -5.22 7.63
CA VAL A 113 15.75 -5.50 6.35
C VAL A 113 16.81 -6.00 5.38
N LEU A 114 16.49 -7.08 4.66
CA LEU A 114 17.32 -7.54 3.56
C LEU A 114 17.22 -6.55 2.39
N GLY A 115 18.37 -6.04 1.94
CA GLY A 115 18.45 -5.25 0.72
C GLY A 115 17.87 -6.00 -0.49
N LEU A 116 17.31 -5.24 -1.44
CA LEU A 116 16.78 -5.77 -2.70
C LEU A 116 17.86 -6.07 -3.74
N SER A 117 19.11 -5.66 -3.49
CA SER A 117 20.27 -5.95 -4.35
C SER A 117 20.90 -7.29 -3.98
N ASP A 118 21.61 -7.92 -4.92
CA ASP A 118 22.43 -9.14 -4.70
C ASP A 118 23.55 -8.94 -3.63
N GLY A 119 23.78 -7.69 -3.23
CA GLY A 119 24.63 -7.35 -2.09
C GLY A 119 23.86 -7.53 -0.79
N HIS A 120 24.38 -8.35 0.11
CA HIS A 120 23.88 -8.58 1.48
C HIS A 120 23.94 -7.33 2.39
N GLU A 121 23.63 -6.14 1.89
CA GLU A 121 23.50 -4.95 2.72
C GLU A 121 22.22 -5.09 3.56
N ARG A 122 22.42 -5.21 4.86
CA ARG A 122 21.35 -5.13 5.85
C ARG A 122 21.01 -3.67 6.03
N LEU A 123 19.82 -3.28 5.58
CA LEU A 123 19.28 -1.95 5.81
C LEU A 123 18.59 -1.93 7.16
N VAL A 124 18.79 -0.87 7.93
CA VAL A 124 18.11 -0.68 9.20
C VAL A 124 17.05 0.38 9.04
N ARG A 125 15.80 0.04 9.39
CA ARG A 125 14.65 0.94 9.26
C ARG A 125 14.16 1.39 10.64
N PRO A 126 14.08 2.71 10.89
CA PRO A 126 13.47 3.22 12.10
C PRO A 126 11.95 3.11 12.01
N VAL A 127 11.33 2.36 12.92
CA VAL A 127 9.88 2.11 12.94
C VAL A 127 9.30 2.32 14.33
N ILE A 128 8.14 2.95 14.42
CA ILE A 128 7.28 2.90 15.61
C ILE A 128 5.93 2.32 15.20
N ARG A 129 5.51 1.22 15.83
CA ARG A 129 4.19 0.62 15.61
C ARG A 129 3.27 0.97 16.79
N LEU A 130 2.07 1.45 16.48
CA LEU A 130 0.97 1.72 17.41
C LEU A 130 -0.18 0.77 17.08
N PRO A 131 -0.17 -0.49 17.59
CA PRO A 131 -1.11 -1.52 17.16
C PRO A 131 -2.57 -1.16 17.45
N GLU A 132 -2.84 -0.54 18.59
CA GLU A 132 -4.19 -0.12 19.02
C GLU A 132 -4.85 0.87 18.04
N LYS A 133 -4.05 1.59 17.25
CA LYS A 133 -4.52 2.57 16.26
C LYS A 133 -4.36 2.09 14.82
N ASN A 134 -3.77 0.92 14.59
CA ASN A 134 -3.32 0.46 13.28
C ASN A 134 -2.43 1.50 12.57
N ILE A 135 -1.53 2.14 13.33
CA ILE A 135 -0.59 3.16 12.80
C ILE A 135 0.82 2.63 12.88
N VAL A 136 1.60 2.93 11.84
CA VAL A 136 3.04 2.71 11.79
C VAL A 136 3.71 4.00 11.33
N LEU A 137 4.76 4.43 12.04
CA LEU A 137 5.62 5.55 11.68
C LEU A 137 6.92 4.99 11.15
N THR A 138 7.37 5.49 9.99
CA THR A 138 8.65 5.06 9.40
C THR A 138 9.24 6.14 8.50
N ARG A 139 10.39 5.85 7.87
CA ARG A 139 11.09 6.71 6.91
C ARG A 139 11.33 5.98 5.60
N ILE A 140 10.96 6.61 4.49
CA ILE A 140 11.26 6.08 3.15
C ILE A 140 12.77 6.00 2.94
N ASN A 141 13.51 7.01 3.39
CA ASN A 141 14.97 6.97 3.51
C ASN A 141 15.35 7.10 5.00
N SER A 142 15.97 6.07 5.57
CA SER A 142 16.33 6.00 6.99
C SER A 142 17.25 7.14 7.45
N GLU A 143 18.04 7.72 6.55
CA GLU A 143 18.99 8.79 6.85
C GLU A 143 18.34 10.19 6.81
N ILE A 144 17.19 10.33 6.13
CA ILE A 144 16.54 11.62 5.89
C ILE A 144 15.24 11.70 6.68
N ARG A 145 15.25 12.45 7.78
CA ARG A 145 14.07 12.62 8.66
C ARG A 145 12.86 13.22 7.96
N ASP A 146 13.05 14.07 6.96
CA ASP A 146 11.94 14.68 6.21
C ASP A 146 11.18 13.67 5.33
N THR A 147 11.73 12.48 5.11
CA THR A 147 11.04 11.37 4.44
C THR A 147 10.18 10.54 5.40
N SER A 148 9.97 11.03 6.62
CA SER A 148 9.11 10.38 7.61
C SER A 148 7.65 10.42 7.19
N VAL A 149 6.97 9.30 7.40
CA VAL A 149 5.56 9.11 7.04
C VAL A 149 4.81 8.43 8.18
N LEU A 150 3.54 8.81 8.33
CA LEU A 150 2.57 8.10 9.15
C LEU A 150 1.72 7.23 8.23
N VAL A 151 1.77 5.93 8.45
CA VAL A 151 1.06 4.91 7.68
C VAL A 151 -0.04 4.34 8.54
N ARG A 152 -1.29 4.49 8.09
CA ARG A 152 -2.45 3.83 8.70
C ARG A 152 -2.77 2.57 7.91
N LEU A 153 -2.72 1.42 8.58
CA LEU A 153 -3.11 0.15 7.98
C LEU A 153 -4.63 0.06 7.87
N ARG A 154 -5.12 -0.52 6.78
CA ARG A 154 -6.55 -0.79 6.61
C ARG A 154 -7.00 -1.78 7.70
N PRO A 155 -8.15 -1.55 8.35
CA PRO A 155 -8.73 -2.53 9.26
C PRO A 155 -8.85 -3.91 8.60
N ALA A 156 -8.68 -4.97 9.39
CA ALA A 156 -8.69 -6.37 8.94
C ALA A 156 -7.56 -6.80 7.99
N TRP A 157 -6.50 -5.97 7.82
CA TRP A 157 -5.30 -6.39 7.08
C TRP A 157 -4.71 -7.69 7.64
N GLU A 158 -4.58 -7.81 8.97
CA GLU A 158 -4.00 -9.01 9.59
C GLU A 158 -4.85 -10.26 9.35
N ASP A 159 -6.18 -10.14 9.37
CA ASP A 159 -7.09 -11.25 9.06
C ASP A 159 -6.95 -11.68 7.60
N LEU A 160 -6.90 -10.70 6.68
CA LEU A 160 -6.67 -10.95 5.26
C LEU A 160 -5.30 -11.61 5.02
N ARG A 161 -4.23 -11.08 5.62
CA ARG A 161 -2.88 -11.64 5.54
C ARG A 161 -2.84 -13.08 6.05
N SER A 162 -3.48 -13.35 7.19
CA SER A 162 -3.63 -14.69 7.75
C SER A 162 -4.35 -15.64 6.77
N TYR A 163 -5.44 -15.17 6.14
CA TYR A 163 -6.17 -15.97 5.15
C TYR A 163 -5.34 -16.28 3.88
N LEU A 164 -4.56 -15.31 3.40
CA LEU A 164 -3.70 -15.45 2.22
C LEU A 164 -2.51 -16.38 2.48
N THR A 165 -1.99 -16.37 3.71
CA THR A 165 -0.87 -17.22 4.15
C THR A 165 -1.32 -18.59 4.70
N ALA A 166 -2.63 -18.83 4.81
CA ALA A 166 -3.20 -19.97 5.53
C ALA A 166 -2.58 -21.34 5.17
N LYS A 167 -2.38 -22.16 6.20
CA LYS A 167 -1.59 -23.40 6.17
C LYS A 167 -2.13 -24.43 5.17
N GLY A 168 -1.25 -24.88 4.29
CA GLY A 168 -1.51 -25.89 3.28
C GLY A 168 -0.82 -25.56 1.96
N ARG A 169 -1.54 -25.73 0.85
CA ARG A 169 -1.07 -25.33 -0.48
C ARG A 169 -1.26 -23.82 -0.68
N LYS A 170 -0.24 -23.14 -1.22
CA LYS A 170 -0.36 -21.74 -1.67
C LYS A 170 -1.52 -21.59 -2.67
N ARG A 171 -2.56 -20.85 -2.28
CA ARG A 171 -3.77 -20.61 -3.09
C ARG A 171 -3.73 -19.30 -3.86
N PHE A 172 -2.90 -18.35 -3.41
CA PHE A 172 -2.81 -17.02 -3.98
C PHE A 172 -1.37 -16.65 -4.33
N GLU A 173 -1.18 -16.07 -5.51
CA GLU A 173 0.02 -15.30 -5.85
C GLU A 173 -0.31 -13.82 -5.72
N VAL A 174 0.30 -13.16 -4.73
CA VAL A 174 0.08 -11.74 -4.47
C VAL A 174 0.94 -10.89 -5.39
N TYR A 175 0.31 -9.84 -5.91
CA TYR A 175 0.89 -8.74 -6.67
C TYR A 175 0.40 -7.42 -6.07
N VAL A 176 1.18 -6.38 -6.24
CA VAL A 176 0.90 -5.04 -5.73
C VAL A 176 1.04 -4.06 -6.89
N CYS A 177 0.04 -3.22 -7.08
CA CYS A 177 0.10 -2.06 -7.95
C CYS A 177 -0.11 -0.79 -7.12
N THR A 178 0.54 0.29 -7.51
CA THR A 178 0.34 1.60 -6.89
C THR A 178 0.82 2.69 -7.83
N MET A 179 0.29 3.90 -7.68
CA MET A 179 0.85 5.08 -8.34
C MET A 179 2.03 5.70 -7.58
N ALA A 180 2.34 5.21 -6.38
CA ALA A 180 3.46 5.69 -5.58
C ALA A 180 4.82 5.42 -6.24
N GLU A 181 5.81 6.24 -5.89
CA GLU A 181 7.21 6.00 -6.26
C GLU A 181 7.73 4.68 -5.71
N ARG A 182 8.73 4.10 -6.39
CA ARG A 182 9.21 2.74 -6.13
C ARG A 182 9.67 2.53 -4.69
N ASP A 183 10.47 3.43 -4.16
CA ASP A 183 11.01 3.31 -2.80
C ASP A 183 9.89 3.43 -1.75
N CYS A 184 8.92 4.30 -2.01
CA CYS A 184 7.73 4.41 -1.17
C CYS A 184 6.91 3.11 -1.21
N ALA A 185 6.61 2.58 -2.40
CA ALA A 185 5.85 1.36 -2.57
C ALA A 185 6.48 0.16 -1.86
N LEU A 186 7.80 0.01 -1.97
CA LEU A 186 8.55 -1.07 -1.33
C LEU A 186 8.58 -0.92 0.19
N GLU A 187 8.77 0.31 0.70
CA GLU A 187 8.74 0.56 2.13
C GLU A 187 7.35 0.30 2.71
N MET A 188 6.30 0.78 2.04
CA MET A 188 4.91 0.51 2.42
C MET A 188 4.58 -0.99 2.43
N TRP A 189 5.00 -1.72 1.41
CA TRP A 189 4.80 -3.17 1.34
C TRP A 189 5.56 -3.92 2.43
N ARG A 190 6.79 -3.48 2.75
CA ARG A 190 7.59 -4.05 3.84
C ARG A 190 6.89 -3.96 5.19
N LEU A 191 6.17 -2.88 5.46
CA LEU A 191 5.40 -2.73 6.69
C LEU A 191 4.29 -3.77 6.83
N LEU A 192 3.74 -4.24 5.70
CA LEU A 192 2.63 -5.18 5.58
C LEU A 192 3.08 -6.65 5.58
N ASP A 193 4.22 -6.96 4.94
CA ASP A 193 4.76 -8.32 4.75
C ASP A 193 6.23 -8.43 5.18
N LEU A 194 6.52 -8.09 6.45
CA LEU A 194 7.88 -8.03 6.99
C LEU A 194 8.65 -9.36 6.85
N GLU A 195 7.96 -10.48 7.02
CA GLU A 195 8.54 -11.84 6.98
C GLU A 195 8.58 -12.44 5.56
N ALA A 196 8.19 -11.66 4.53
CA ALA A 196 8.13 -12.08 3.13
C ALA A 196 7.28 -13.35 2.90
N HIS A 197 6.17 -13.48 3.64
CA HIS A 197 5.27 -14.63 3.58
C HIS A 197 4.33 -14.56 2.37
N LEU A 198 3.96 -13.36 1.91
CA LEU A 198 3.10 -13.17 0.74
C LEU A 198 3.93 -13.07 -0.54
N ILE A 199 4.96 -12.23 -0.53
CA ILE A 199 5.88 -12.03 -1.65
C ILE A 199 7.32 -12.23 -1.16
N ALA A 200 7.98 -13.27 -1.65
CA ALA A 200 9.38 -13.52 -1.36
C ALA A 200 10.25 -12.32 -1.81
N SER A 201 11.28 -11.98 -1.04
CA SER A 201 12.11 -10.79 -1.27
C SER A 201 12.66 -10.69 -2.70
N LYS A 202 13.10 -11.82 -3.26
CA LYS A 202 13.60 -11.93 -4.65
C LYS A 202 12.55 -11.68 -5.74
N GLN A 203 11.27 -11.64 -5.39
CA GLN A 203 10.15 -11.40 -6.31
C GLN A 203 9.55 -10.00 -6.15
N LEU A 204 9.97 -9.23 -5.14
CA LEU A 204 9.43 -7.89 -4.88
C LEU A 204 9.61 -6.97 -6.08
N SER A 205 10.75 -7.07 -6.77
CA SER A 205 11.04 -6.24 -7.95
C SER A 205 10.00 -6.38 -9.06
N ASP A 206 9.49 -7.60 -9.24
CA ASP A 206 8.62 -8.01 -10.35
C ASP A 206 7.14 -7.94 -9.97
N ARG A 207 6.83 -8.05 -8.67
CA ARG A 207 5.45 -8.16 -8.17
C ARG A 207 4.94 -6.87 -7.53
N VAL A 208 5.82 -5.96 -7.13
CA VAL A 208 5.45 -4.61 -6.70
C VAL A 208 5.70 -3.65 -7.85
N VAL A 209 4.61 -3.27 -8.52
CA VAL A 209 4.64 -2.50 -9.76
C VAL A 209 4.12 -1.08 -9.52
N CYS A 210 4.98 -0.10 -9.77
CA CYS A 210 4.61 1.30 -9.78
C CYS A 210 4.11 1.69 -11.17
N VAL A 211 2.84 2.08 -11.28
CA VAL A 211 2.23 2.53 -12.53
C VAL A 211 2.23 4.04 -12.60
N LYS A 212 2.39 4.58 -13.81
CA LYS A 212 2.24 6.03 -14.05
C LYS A 212 0.77 6.33 -14.30
N SER A 213 0.31 7.51 -13.87
CA SER A 213 -1.01 7.99 -14.25
C SER A 213 -1.16 7.96 -15.78
N GLY A 214 -2.27 7.43 -16.26
CA GLY A 214 -2.56 7.34 -17.69
C GLY A 214 -2.55 8.74 -18.31
N LYS A 215 -1.86 8.89 -19.43
CA LYS A 215 -1.99 10.07 -20.29
C LYS A 215 -3.29 10.02 -21.05
#